data_AF-A0A401ZVN3-F1
#
_entry.id   AF-A0A401ZVN3-F1
#
_cell.length_a   1.000
_cell.length_b   1.000
_cell.length_c   1.000
_cell.angle_alpha   90.00
_cell.angle_beta   90.00
_cell.angle_gamma   90.00
#
_symmetry.space_group_name_H-M   'P 1'
#
loop_
_entity.id
_entity.type
_entity.pdbx_description
1 polymer ?
#
loop_
_entity_poly.entity_id
_entity_poly.type
_entity_poly.pdbx_seq_one_letter_code
_entity_poly.pdbx_strand_id
1 'polypeptide(L)'
;MIRDMEVKVQLNEMYHTLKDVAELASDLKSRAILHEITNLQYEELSDLAYEGISFIEPLKAGDIFTPEWISMRDNYLSRIRRFILDAPNFPDNQQA
;
A
#
# COMPACT_ATOMS: atom_id res chain seq x y z
N MET A 1 5.70 -57.43 5.81
CA MET A 1 6.84 -56.58 6.26
C MET A 1 7.16 -55.46 5.27
N ILE A 2 7.35 -55.74 3.97
CA ILE A 2 7.68 -54.72 2.95
C ILE A 2 6.58 -53.64 2.79
N ARG A 3 5.30 -54.03 2.69
CA ARG A 3 4.16 -53.09 2.62
C ARG A 3 4.05 -52.12 3.82
N ASP A 4 4.46 -52.55 5.01
CA ASP A 4 4.37 -51.72 6.22
C ASP A 4 5.44 -50.62 6.24
N MET A 5 6.58 -50.88 5.59
CA MET A 5 7.66 -49.90 5.42
C MET A 5 7.29 -48.87 4.35
N GLU A 6 6.68 -49.30 3.25
CA GLU A 6 6.23 -48.42 2.16
C GLU A 6 5.14 -47.42 2.63
N VAL A 7 4.16 -47.89 3.41
CA VAL A 7 3.13 -47.03 4.00
C VAL A 7 3.73 -46.00 4.96
N LYS A 8 4.74 -46.37 5.76
CA LYS A 8 5.41 -45.43 6.68
C LYS A 8 6.19 -44.34 5.94
N VAL A 9 6.84 -44.69 4.83
CA VAL A 9 7.55 -43.71 3.99
C VAL A 9 6.55 -42.72 3.39
N GLN A 10 5.46 -43.21 2.81
CA GLN A 10 4.41 -42.35 2.24
C GLN A 10 3.77 -41.43 3.29
N LEU A 11 3.48 -41.95 4.49
CA LEU A 11 2.96 -41.14 5.59
C LEU A 11 3.95 -40.05 6.02
N ASN A 12 5.25 -40.35 6.02
CA ASN A 12 6.26 -39.37 6.38
C ASN A 12 6.40 -38.28 5.31
N GLU A 13 6.36 -38.65 4.02
CA GLU A 13 6.36 -37.70 2.91
C GLU A 13 5.11 -36.80 2.93
N MET A 14 3.94 -37.37 3.22
CA MET A 14 2.71 -36.61 3.43
C MET A 14 2.84 -35.64 4.62
N TYR A 15 3.42 -36.08 5.73
CA TYR A 15 3.64 -35.23 6.90
C TYR A 15 4.56 -34.03 6.58
N HIS A 16 5.67 -34.27 5.87
CA HIS A 16 6.56 -33.21 5.43
C HIS A 16 5.86 -32.22 4.49
N THR A 17 5.11 -32.73 3.51
CA THR A 17 4.34 -31.89 2.58
C THR A 17 3.33 -31.02 3.32
N LEU A 18 2.60 -31.58 4.28
CA LEU A 18 1.62 -30.84 5.09
C LEU A 18 2.29 -29.75 5.93
N LYS A 19 3.49 -30.02 6.45
CA LYS A 19 4.28 -29.03 7.18
C LYS A 19 4.67 -27.86 6.27
N ASP A 20 5.21 -28.14 5.08
CA ASP A 20 5.64 -27.11 4.13
C ASP A 20 4.44 -26.25 3.67
N VAL A 21 3.28 -26.87 3.45
CA VAL A 21 2.04 -26.16 3.11
C VAL A 21 1.58 -25.26 4.26
N ALA A 22 1.68 -25.72 5.51
CA ALA A 22 1.31 -24.93 6.68
C ALA A 22 2.24 -23.71 6.85
N GLU A 23 3.54 -23.87 6.60
CA GLU A 23 4.51 -22.77 6.62
C GLU A 23 4.20 -21.75 5.52
N LEU A 24 3.94 -22.20 4.29
CA LEU A 24 3.55 -21.32 3.18
C LEU A 24 2.24 -20.56 3.48
N ALA A 25 1.25 -21.23 4.06
CA ALA A 25 -0.02 -20.60 4.44
C ALA A 25 0.20 -19.50 5.50
N SER A 26 1.10 -19.73 6.46
CA SER A 26 1.49 -18.74 7.47
C SER A 26 2.16 -17.52 6.83
N ASP A 27 3.07 -17.74 5.88
CA ASP A 27 3.75 -16.67 5.15
C ASP A 27 2.77 -15.84 4.32
N LEU A 28 1.85 -16.49 3.60
CA LEU A 28 0.83 -15.81 2.81
C LEU A 28 -0.09 -14.96 3.68
N LYS A 29 -0.51 -15.49 4.84
CA LYS A 29 -1.30 -14.73 5.81
C LYS A 29 -0.55 -13.49 6.30
N SER A 30 0.74 -13.63 6.61
CA SER A 30 1.58 -12.52 7.05
C SER A 30 1.72 -11.44 5.96
N ARG A 31 1.93 -11.85 4.71
CA ARG A 31 1.99 -10.92 3.56
C ARG A 31 0.66 -10.20 3.33
N ALA A 32 -0.47 -10.90 3.46
CA ALA A 32 -1.78 -10.28 3.34
C ALA A 32 -2.01 -9.21 4.42
N ILE A 33 -1.62 -9.48 5.67
CA ILE A 33 -1.69 -8.49 6.76
C ILE A 33 -0.81 -7.27 6.47
N LEU A 34 0.44 -7.49 6.03
CA LEU A 34 1.34 -6.39 5.68
C LEU A 34 0.80 -5.56 4.52
N HIS A 35 0.19 -6.21 3.51
CA HIS A 35 -0.44 -5.52 2.40
C HIS A 35 -1.61 -4.64 2.87
N GLU A 36 -2.45 -5.15 3.75
CA GLU A 36 -3.57 -4.40 4.32
C GLU A 36 -3.10 -3.18 5.12
N ILE A 37 -2.11 -3.36 6.00
CA ILE A 37 -1.50 -2.25 6.76
C ILE A 37 -0.92 -1.20 5.81
N THR A 38 -0.23 -1.66 4.76
CA THR A 38 0.37 -0.77 3.75
C THR A 38 -0.69 0.05 3.05
N ASN A 39 -1.82 -0.57 2.66
CA ASN A 39 -2.92 0.12 2.02
C ASN A 39 -3.53 1.19 2.94
N LEU A 40 -3.80 0.85 4.21
CA LEU A 40 -4.31 1.83 5.18
C LEU A 40 -3.35 3.02 5.35
N GLN A 41 -2.04 2.77 5.42
CA GLN A 41 -1.05 3.84 5.50
C GLN A 41 -1.03 4.72 4.24
N TYR A 42 -1.21 4.13 3.06
CA TYR A 42 -1.33 4.90 1.82
C TYR A 42 -2.59 5.77 1.79
N GLU A 43 -3.73 5.24 2.24
CA GLU A 43 -4.99 5.99 2.36
C GLU A 43 -4.82 7.18 3.31
N GLU A 44 -4.30 6.96 4.51
CA GLU A 44 -4.06 8.03 5.50
C GLU A 44 -3.10 9.12 4.96
N LEU A 45 -2.03 8.72 4.27
CA LEU A 45 -1.09 9.66 3.65
C LEU A 45 -1.74 10.45 2.50
N SER A 46 -2.60 9.81 1.72
CA SER A 46 -3.34 10.44 0.64
C SER A 46 -4.31 11.49 1.19
N ASP A 47 -5.08 11.14 2.21
CA ASP A 47 -6.03 12.04 2.87
C ASP A 47 -5.30 13.27 3.44
N LEU A 48 -4.20 13.06 4.17
CA LEU A 48 -3.38 14.15 4.69
C LEU A 48 -2.84 15.06 3.57
N ALA A 49 -2.45 14.49 2.44
CA ALA A 49 -1.98 15.26 1.30
C ALA A 49 -3.10 16.10 0.67
N TYR A 50 -4.32 15.57 0.57
CA TYR A 50 -5.49 16.31 0.11
C TYR A 50 -5.89 17.44 1.08
N GLU A 51 -5.83 17.20 2.38
CA GLU A 51 -6.03 18.25 3.39
C GLU A 51 -5.02 19.38 3.22
N GLY A 52 -3.73 19.04 3.06
CA GLY A 52 -2.66 20.00 2.81
C GLY A 52 -2.86 20.80 1.52
N ILE A 53 -3.25 20.14 0.42
CA ILE A 53 -3.60 20.79 -0.84
C ILE A 53 -4.75 21.78 -0.63
N SER A 54 -5.84 21.33 0.01
CA SER A 54 -7.04 22.13 0.24
C SER A 54 -6.77 23.35 1.13
N PHE A 55 -5.78 23.25 2.03
CA PHE A 55 -5.35 24.36 2.88
C PHE A 55 -4.57 25.43 2.09
N ILE A 56 -3.67 25.04 1.19
CA ILE A 56 -2.77 25.99 0.50
C ILE A 56 -3.28 26.47 -0.86
N GLU A 57 -4.11 25.69 -1.54
CA GLU A 57 -4.66 26.01 -2.87
C GLU A 57 -5.46 27.34 -2.90
N PRO A 58 -6.26 27.68 -1.88
CA PRO A 58 -7.02 28.93 -1.88
C PRO A 58 -6.18 30.20 -1.74
N LEU A 59 -4.90 30.08 -1.36
CA LEU A 59 -4.01 31.24 -1.19
C LEU A 59 -3.89 32.01 -2.52
N LYS A 60 -3.78 33.33 -2.45
CA LYS A 60 -3.69 34.19 -3.65
C LYS A 60 -2.59 35.22 -3.46
N ALA A 61 -2.04 35.67 -4.58
CA ALA A 61 -1.11 36.78 -4.57
C ALA A 61 -1.78 38.03 -3.99
N GLY A 62 -1.05 38.79 -3.18
CA GLY A 62 -1.52 39.98 -2.50
C GLY A 62 -0.45 40.52 -1.54
N ASP A 63 -0.86 41.34 -0.58
CA ASP A 63 0.08 42.02 0.33
C ASP A 63 0.91 41.03 1.19
N ILE A 64 0.40 39.82 1.42
CA ILE A 64 1.04 38.79 2.25
C ILE A 64 1.83 37.78 1.41
N PHE A 65 1.34 37.42 0.22
CA PHE A 65 1.97 36.40 -0.63
C PHE A 65 2.38 37.02 -1.97
N THR A 66 3.68 37.00 -2.26
CA THR A 66 4.18 37.52 -3.53
C THR A 66 3.87 36.55 -4.69
N PRO A 67 3.85 37.03 -5.94
CA PRO A 67 3.66 36.16 -7.11
C PRO A 67 4.65 34.98 -7.17
N GLU A 68 5.89 35.18 -6.75
CA GLU A 68 6.92 34.13 -6.72
C GLU A 68 6.55 33.01 -5.75
N TRP A 69 6.02 33.34 -4.58
CA TRP A 69 5.56 32.35 -3.59
C TRP A 69 4.37 31.55 -4.10
N ILE A 70 3.44 32.20 -4.80
CA ILE A 70 2.31 31.53 -5.45
C ILE A 70 2.80 30.58 -6.54
N SER A 71 3.77 31.02 -7.37
CA SER A 71 4.37 30.16 -8.39
C SER A 71 5.08 28.95 -7.79
N MET A 72 5.78 29.10 -6.66
CA MET A 72 6.40 27.98 -5.94
C MET A 72 5.34 27.01 -5.42
N ARG A 73 4.27 27.52 -4.80
CA ARG A 73 3.15 26.70 -4.33
C ARG A 73 2.54 25.90 -5.48
N ASP A 74 2.26 26.53 -6.61
CA ASP A 74 1.65 25.86 -7.76
C ASP A 74 2.54 24.74 -8.31
N ASN A 75 3.85 24.94 -8.30
CA ASN A 75 4.81 23.87 -8.62
C ASN A 75 4.74 22.71 -7.62
N TYR A 76 4.70 23.00 -6.32
CA TYR A 76 4.55 21.96 -5.29
C TYR A 76 3.21 21.21 -5.41
N LEU A 77 2.11 21.93 -5.60
CA LEU A 77 0.78 21.36 -5.79
C LEU A 77 0.75 20.42 -7.00
N SER A 78 1.36 20.84 -8.12
CA SER A 78 1.47 19.98 -9.30
C SER A 78 2.26 18.70 -9.02
N ARG A 79 3.35 18.78 -8.26
CA ARG A 79 4.17 17.61 -7.89
C ARG A 79 3.43 16.66 -6.97
N ILE A 80 2.75 17.18 -5.95
CA ILE A 80 2.00 16.37 -4.98
C ILE A 80 0.83 15.68 -5.68
N ARG A 81 0.04 16.40 -6.49
CA ARG A 81 -1.07 15.81 -7.25
C ARG A 81 -0.59 14.67 -8.15
N ARG A 82 0.54 14.85 -8.81
CA ARG A 82 1.15 13.79 -9.60
C ARG A 82 1.56 12.59 -8.75
N PHE A 83 2.15 12.82 -7.58
CA PHE A 83 2.57 11.74 -6.67
C PHE A 83 1.39 10.92 -6.14
N ILE A 84 0.28 11.59 -5.81
CA ILE A 84 -0.97 10.94 -5.36
C ILE A 84 -1.59 10.12 -6.51
N LEU A 85 -1.74 10.71 -7.69
CA LEU A 85 -2.40 10.08 -8.84
C LEU A 85 -1.57 8.97 -9.51
N ASP A 86 -0.24 9.07 -9.50
CA ASP A 86 0.66 8.08 -10.09
C ASP A 86 0.96 6.91 -9.11
N ALA A 87 0.36 6.90 -7.90
CA ALA A 87 0.60 5.85 -6.92
C ALA A 87 0.02 4.50 -7.38
N PRO A 88 0.79 3.39 -7.38
CA PRO A 88 0.38 2.09 -7.95
C PRO A 88 -0.87 1.45 -7.33
N ASN A 89 -1.24 1.89 -6.12
CA ASN A 89 -2.32 1.32 -5.31
C ASN A 89 -3.51 2.28 -5.15
N PHE A 90 -3.63 3.32 -5.98
CA PHE A 90 -4.77 4.22 -5.88
C PHE A 90 -6.06 3.47 -6.27
N PRO A 91 -7.05 3.33 -5.38
CA PRO A 91 -8.34 2.81 -5.78
C PRO A 91 -8.98 3.85 -6.70
N ASP A 92 -9.43 3.44 -7.90
CA ASP A 92 -10.12 4.29 -8.91
C ASP A 92 -11.40 4.97 -8.40
N ASN A 93 -11.74 4.80 -7.13
CA ASN A 93 -13.04 5.10 -6.54
C ASN A 93 -12.99 6.36 -5.66
N GLN A 94 -12.63 7.51 -6.22
CA GLN A 94 -12.98 8.82 -5.65
C GLN A 94 -13.40 9.83 -6.75
N GLN A 95 -14.14 9.37 -7.77
CA GLN A 95 -14.98 10.23 -8.58
C GLN A 95 -16.45 10.03 -8.17
N ALA A 96 -16.88 10.81 -7.18
CA ALA A 96 -18.28 11.17 -6.95
C ALA A 96 -18.35 12.52 -6.21
#